data_AF-A0A6I6AGH4-F1
#
_entry.id   AF-A0A6I6AGH4-F1
#
_cell.length_a   1.000
_cell.length_b   1.000
_cell.length_c   1.000
_cell.angle_alpha   90.00
_cell.angle_beta   90.00
_cell.angle_gamma   90.00
#
_symmetry.space_group_name_H-M   'P 1'
#
loop_
_entity.id
_entity.type
_entity.pdbx_description
1 polymer ?
#
loop_
_entity_poly.entity_id
_entity_poly.type
_entity_poly.pdbx_seq_one_letter_code
_entity_poly.pdbx_strand_id
1 'polypeptide(L)'
;MSVLNQLNHELTQLIGYHSAQPRTVTISATGKIDVMLDFTSVDTMSCSVLEIRVNVPSLSQSTFDKLKEWGQKLCQRITYLLENIGPLEYDENAGQVLIRSTPPDQQKTGTKYYEIMLSSHSNGNFSLKRFASQKGQSGRTQVEMQITHEVLRKLVEDLVDTVP
;
A
#
# COMPACT_ATOMS: atom_id res chain seq x y z
N MET A 1 17.42 3.44 -13.82
CA MET A 1 17.52 4.01 -12.46
C MET A 1 16.71 3.10 -11.55
N SER A 2 17.22 2.67 -10.39
CA SER A 2 16.46 1.78 -9.51
C SER A 2 15.22 2.50 -8.95
N VAL A 3 14.23 1.73 -8.50
CA VAL A 3 13.01 2.28 -7.86
C VAL A 3 13.35 3.12 -6.63
N LEU A 4 14.34 2.69 -5.84
CA LEU A 4 14.80 3.41 -4.66
C LEU A 4 15.49 4.74 -4.99
N ASN A 5 16.24 4.81 -6.10
CA ASN A 5 16.88 6.05 -6.51
C ASN A 5 15.84 7.10 -6.93
N GLN A 6 14.79 6.68 -7.65
CA GLN A 6 13.66 7.54 -8.00
C GLN A 6 12.92 8.00 -6.73
N LEU A 7 12.58 7.08 -5.83
CA LEU A 7 11.92 7.40 -4.57
C LEU A 7 12.73 8.39 -3.73
N ASN A 8 14.04 8.19 -3.58
CA ASN A 8 14.91 9.07 -2.81
C ASN A 8 14.99 10.47 -3.42
N HIS A 9 15.03 10.55 -4.76
CA HIS A 9 15.00 11.83 -5.46
C HIS A 9 13.71 12.58 -5.14
N GLU A 10 12.55 11.92 -5.27
CA GLU A 10 11.24 12.51 -5.01
C GLU A 10 11.06 12.92 -3.54
N LEU A 11 11.45 12.07 -2.58
CA LEU A 11 11.39 12.40 -1.16
C LEU A 11 12.20 13.67 -0.86
N THR A 12 13.39 13.81 -1.46
CA THR A 12 14.22 15.01 -1.28
C THR A 12 13.55 16.26 -1.84
N GLN A 13 12.90 16.16 -3.00
CA GLN A 13 12.16 17.28 -3.61
C GLN A 13 10.90 17.66 -2.82
N LEU A 14 10.34 16.72 -2.06
CA LEU A 14 9.11 16.91 -1.31
C LEU A 14 9.33 17.39 0.13
N ILE A 15 10.57 17.45 0.65
CA ILE A 15 10.81 17.92 2.03
C ILE A 15 10.16 19.30 2.25
N GLY A 16 9.30 19.38 3.27
CA GLY A 16 8.52 20.58 3.61
C GLY A 16 7.14 20.65 2.94
N TYR A 17 6.81 19.68 2.08
CA TYR A 17 5.48 19.57 1.49
C TYR A 17 4.44 19.27 2.58
N HIS A 18 3.33 20.00 2.57
CA HIS A 18 2.16 19.76 3.40
C HIS A 18 0.91 20.31 2.72
N SER A 19 -0.07 19.45 2.46
CA SER A 19 -1.31 19.83 1.77
C SER A 19 -2.44 18.84 2.06
N ALA A 20 -3.67 19.36 2.13
CA ALA A 20 -4.86 18.52 2.19
C ALA A 20 -5.15 17.78 0.87
N GLN A 21 -4.67 18.31 -0.25
CA GLN A 21 -4.70 17.62 -1.54
C GLN A 21 -3.40 16.82 -1.72
N PRO A 22 -3.46 15.49 -1.88
CA PRO A 22 -2.26 14.69 -2.04
C PRO A 22 -1.50 15.02 -3.32
N ARG A 23 -0.17 14.99 -3.26
CA ARG A 23 0.71 15.00 -4.42
C ARG A 23 1.06 13.57 -4.78
N THR A 24 0.62 13.14 -5.95
CA THR A 24 0.94 11.81 -6.48
C THR A 24 2.34 11.82 -7.09
N VAL A 25 3.20 10.92 -6.62
CA VAL A 25 4.48 10.58 -7.22
C VAL A 25 4.35 9.22 -7.89
N THR A 26 4.86 9.10 -9.12
CA THR A 26 4.92 7.83 -9.85
C THR A 26 6.36 7.40 -10.02
N ILE A 27 6.67 6.18 -9.62
CA ILE A 27 7.97 5.54 -9.74
C ILE A 27 7.82 4.34 -10.66
N SER A 28 8.59 4.29 -11.74
CA SER A 28 8.55 3.16 -12.67
C SER A 28 9.65 2.14 -12.36
N ALA A 29 9.27 0.88 -12.30
CA ALA A 29 10.16 -0.26 -12.12
C ALA A 29 10.30 -1.08 -13.41
N THR A 30 11.20 -2.06 -13.39
CA THR A 30 11.34 -3.03 -14.49
C THR A 30 10.03 -3.80 -14.69
N GLY A 31 9.73 -4.23 -15.91
CA GLY A 31 8.51 -5.00 -16.19
C GLY A 31 7.24 -4.19 -16.38
N LYS A 32 7.35 -2.87 -16.62
CA LYS A 32 6.20 -1.93 -16.76
C LYS A 32 5.34 -1.85 -15.49
N ILE A 33 5.97 -2.04 -14.34
CA ILE A 33 5.33 -1.89 -13.03
C ILE A 33 5.47 -0.42 -12.63
N ASP A 34 4.37 0.22 -12.27
CA ASP A 34 4.36 1.59 -11.77
C ASP A 34 3.86 1.62 -10.33
N VAL A 35 4.64 2.24 -9.44
CA VAL A 35 4.27 2.48 -8.04
C VAL A 35 3.86 3.94 -7.90
N MET A 36 2.63 4.18 -7.46
CA MET A 36 2.08 5.52 -7.24
C MET A 36 1.90 5.76 -5.74
N LEU A 37 2.39 6.90 -5.26
CA LEU A 37 2.39 7.29 -3.85
C LEU A 37 1.69 8.62 -3.70
N ASP A 38 0.62 8.68 -2.90
CA ASP A 38 -0.12 9.92 -2.63
C ASP A 38 0.36 10.58 -1.34
N PHE A 39 1.35 11.46 -1.45
CA PHE A 39 1.90 12.19 -0.30
C PHE A 39 1.00 13.35 0.11
N THR A 40 0.73 13.48 1.40
CA THR A 40 0.06 14.67 1.97
C THR A 40 1.00 15.51 2.82
N SER A 41 2.03 14.90 3.39
CA SER A 41 3.13 15.62 4.04
C SER A 41 4.46 14.86 3.91
N VAL A 42 5.57 15.58 3.85
CA VAL A 42 6.94 15.03 3.86
C VAL A 42 7.86 15.93 4.67
N ASP A 43 8.53 15.36 5.66
CA ASP A 43 9.57 16.01 6.46
C ASP A 43 10.95 15.39 6.15
N THR A 44 11.96 15.62 7.00
CA THR A 44 13.33 15.09 6.77
C THR A 44 13.48 13.59 7.00
N MET A 45 12.59 12.97 7.78
CA MET A 45 12.68 11.56 8.22
C MET A 45 11.41 10.74 7.99
N SER A 46 10.25 11.38 7.85
CA SER A 46 8.94 10.76 7.70
C SER A 46 8.03 11.46 6.70
N CYS A 47 6.97 10.76 6.34
CA CYS A 47 5.94 11.24 5.45
C CYS A 47 4.56 10.71 5.85
N SER A 48 3.53 11.48 5.51
CA SER A 48 2.16 11.01 5.44
C SER A 48 1.82 10.61 4.01
N VAL A 49 1.35 9.38 3.84
CA VAL A 49 0.88 8.84 2.56
C VAL A 49 -0.58 8.41 2.68
N LEU A 50 -1.44 8.89 1.80
CA LEU A 50 -2.87 8.56 1.84
C LEU A 50 -3.15 7.19 1.22
N GLU A 51 -2.47 6.87 0.13
CA GLU A 51 -2.61 5.61 -0.61
C GLU A 51 -1.29 5.27 -1.32
N ILE A 52 -0.97 3.97 -1.38
CA ILE A 52 0.06 3.42 -2.25
C ILE A 52 -0.63 2.50 -3.26
N ARG A 53 -0.41 2.72 -4.55
CA ARG A 53 -0.93 1.87 -5.63
C ARG A 53 0.21 1.27 -6.41
N VAL A 54 0.04 0.02 -6.84
CA VAL A 54 0.95 -0.59 -7.82
C VAL A 54 0.12 -1.07 -9.00
N ASN A 55 0.50 -0.63 -10.19
CA ASN A 55 -0.03 -1.13 -11.45
C ASN A 55 0.91 -2.22 -11.97
N VAL A 56 0.37 -3.40 -12.23
CA VAL A 56 1.13 -4.60 -12.62
C VAL A 56 0.51 -5.19 -13.89
N PRO A 57 0.77 -4.62 -15.07
CA PRO A 57 0.09 -5.01 -16.31
C PRO A 57 0.21 -6.50 -16.65
N SER A 58 1.27 -7.18 -16.21
CA SER A 58 1.47 -8.63 -16.38
C SER A 58 0.43 -9.49 -15.63
N LEU A 59 -0.25 -8.94 -14.62
CA LEU A 59 -1.33 -9.59 -13.87
C LEU A 59 -2.72 -9.33 -14.45
N SER A 60 -2.83 -8.55 -15.53
CA SER A 60 -4.09 -8.45 -16.26
C SER A 60 -4.50 -9.83 -16.75
N GLN A 61 -5.67 -10.32 -16.31
CA GLN A 61 -6.18 -11.66 -16.64
C GLN A 61 -5.33 -12.84 -16.11
N SER A 62 -4.45 -12.62 -15.13
CA SER A 62 -3.77 -13.73 -14.45
C SER A 62 -4.76 -14.60 -13.68
N THR A 63 -4.41 -15.88 -13.50
CA THR A 63 -5.23 -16.81 -12.71
C THR A 63 -5.35 -16.35 -11.25
N PHE A 64 -6.46 -16.70 -10.62
CA PHE A 64 -6.70 -16.40 -9.21
C PHE A 64 -5.59 -16.96 -8.29
N ASP A 65 -5.04 -18.13 -8.64
CA ASP A 65 -3.93 -18.73 -7.89
C ASP A 65 -2.69 -17.83 -7.82
N LYS A 66 -2.35 -17.13 -8.91
CA LYS A 66 -1.22 -16.18 -8.91
C LYS A 66 -1.49 -14.98 -8.00
N LEU A 67 -2.73 -14.49 -7.99
CA LEU A 67 -3.15 -13.39 -7.14
C LEU A 67 -3.09 -13.79 -5.66
N LYS A 68 -3.54 -15.01 -5.35
CA LYS A 68 -3.45 -15.60 -4.02
C LYS A 68 -2.01 -15.78 -3.56
N GLU A 69 -1.14 -16.31 -4.42
CA GLU A 69 0.29 -16.47 -4.14
C GLU A 69 0.95 -15.11 -3.86
N TRP A 70 0.62 -14.09 -4.66
CA TRP A 70 1.12 -12.74 -4.44
C TRP A 70 0.70 -12.19 -3.09
N GLY A 71 -0.58 -12.34 -2.72
CA GLY A 71 -1.10 -11.95 -1.42
C GLY A 71 -0.39 -12.63 -0.25
N GLN A 72 -0.07 -13.92 -0.39
CA GLN A 72 0.69 -14.66 0.62
C GLN A 72 2.14 -14.16 0.75
N LYS A 73 2.83 -13.95 -0.38
CA LYS A 73 4.19 -13.38 -0.41
C LYS A 73 4.24 -12.01 0.24
N LEU A 74 3.26 -11.15 -0.05
CA LEU A 74 3.14 -9.83 0.56
C LEU A 74 2.99 -9.92 2.09
N CYS A 75 2.10 -10.78 2.59
CA CYS A 75 1.89 -10.95 4.03
C CYS A 75 3.15 -11.48 4.75
N GLN A 76 3.93 -12.35 4.09
CA GLN A 76 5.18 -12.88 4.65
C GLN A 76 6.30 -11.83 4.65
N ARG A 77 6.32 -10.95 3.65
CA ARG A 77 7.39 -9.97 3.45
C ARG A 77 7.18 -8.70 4.29
N ILE A 78 5.95 -8.20 4.35
CA ILE A 78 5.60 -6.93 5.00
C ILE A 78 5.25 -7.19 6.48
N THR A 79 6.28 -7.28 7.32
CA THR A 79 6.18 -7.58 8.76
C THR A 79 6.60 -6.41 9.67
N TYR A 80 6.79 -5.23 9.08
CA TYR A 80 7.37 -4.05 9.72
C TYR A 80 6.42 -2.84 9.75
N LEU A 81 5.16 -3.02 9.35
CA LEU A 81 4.11 -2.04 9.60
C LEU A 81 3.71 -2.05 11.07
N LEU A 82 2.94 -1.04 11.51
CA LEU A 82 2.47 -0.95 12.90
C LEU A 82 1.63 -2.16 13.32
N GLU A 83 0.86 -2.73 12.40
CA GLU A 83 0.12 -3.96 12.58
C GLU A 83 0.55 -4.96 11.51
N ASN A 84 0.70 -6.23 11.89
CA ASN A 84 0.85 -7.33 10.93
C ASN A 84 -0.36 -7.37 10.00
N ILE A 85 -0.13 -7.74 8.74
CA ILE A 85 -1.19 -7.93 7.75
C ILE A 85 -1.38 -9.41 7.46
N GLY A 86 -2.61 -9.78 7.16
CA GLY A 86 -2.97 -11.16 6.84
C GLY A 86 -4.18 -11.20 5.90
N PRO A 87 -4.33 -12.29 5.13
CA PRO A 87 -5.47 -12.45 4.24
C PRO A 87 -6.77 -12.44 5.04
N LEU A 88 -7.74 -11.65 4.58
CA LEU A 88 -9.07 -11.55 5.14
C LEU A 88 -10.10 -12.26 4.26
N GLU A 89 -10.02 -12.04 2.94
CA GLU A 89 -10.98 -12.59 1.98
C GLU A 89 -10.31 -12.93 0.65
N TYR A 90 -10.82 -13.98 0.03
CA TYR A 90 -10.39 -14.52 -1.26
C TYR A 90 -11.65 -14.64 -2.12
N ASP A 91 -11.83 -13.73 -3.07
CA ASP A 91 -12.97 -13.74 -3.99
C ASP A 91 -12.50 -14.13 -5.39
N GLU A 92 -12.63 -15.41 -5.71
CA GLU A 92 -12.26 -15.96 -7.01
C GLU A 92 -13.15 -15.42 -8.14
N ASN A 93 -14.44 -15.20 -7.87
CA ASN A 93 -15.39 -14.72 -8.86
C ASN A 93 -15.09 -13.27 -9.26
N ALA A 94 -14.73 -12.44 -8.28
CA ALA A 94 -14.34 -11.05 -8.49
C ALA A 94 -12.84 -10.87 -8.78
N GLY A 95 -12.04 -11.95 -8.84
CA GLY A 95 -10.61 -11.88 -9.07
C GLY A 95 -9.89 -10.99 -8.06
N GLN A 96 -10.28 -11.06 -6.79
CA GLN A 96 -9.83 -10.15 -5.73
C GLN A 96 -9.30 -10.88 -4.50
N VAL A 97 -8.29 -10.29 -3.87
CA VAL A 97 -7.79 -10.71 -2.56
C VAL A 97 -7.78 -9.50 -1.65
N LEU A 98 -8.47 -9.62 -0.52
CA LEU A 98 -8.49 -8.62 0.53
C LEU A 98 -7.57 -9.07 1.66
N ILE A 99 -6.60 -8.23 2.00
CA ILE A 99 -5.67 -8.41 3.11
C ILE A 99 -5.91 -7.26 4.09
N ARG A 100 -5.88 -7.55 5.40
CA ARG A 100 -6.11 -6.56 6.44
C ARG A 100 -5.16 -6.77 7.61
N SER A 101 -4.94 -5.71 8.40
CA SER A 101 -4.29 -5.85 9.69
C SER A 101 -4.95 -6.94 10.55
N THR A 102 -4.12 -7.85 11.08
CA THR A 102 -4.54 -8.99 11.89
C THR A 102 -3.54 -9.22 13.04
N PRO A 103 -3.89 -8.85 14.29
CA PRO A 103 -5.06 -8.07 14.68
C PRO A 103 -4.96 -6.61 14.22
N PRO A 104 -6.10 -5.89 14.07
CA PRO A 104 -6.08 -4.45 13.89
C PRO A 104 -5.71 -3.71 15.20
N ASP A 105 -5.30 -2.45 15.11
CA ASP A 105 -5.03 -1.59 16.28
C ASP A 105 -6.35 -1.17 16.95
N GLN A 106 -6.63 -1.78 18.10
CA GLN A 106 -7.81 -1.48 18.91
C GLN A 106 -7.49 -0.38 19.92
N GLN A 107 -8.10 0.78 19.70
CA GLN A 107 -8.01 1.92 20.61
C GLN A 107 -9.32 2.10 21.37
N LYS A 108 -9.30 2.86 22.48
CA LYS A 108 -10.52 3.13 23.26
C LYS A 108 -11.62 3.81 22.43
N THR A 109 -11.22 4.62 21.46
CA THR A 109 -12.10 5.45 20.63
C THR A 109 -12.52 4.78 19.32
N GLY A 110 -11.90 3.67 18.93
CA GLY A 110 -12.10 3.09 17.61
C GLY A 110 -11.01 2.10 17.21
N THR A 111 -11.06 1.66 15.96
CA THR A 111 -10.10 0.69 15.41
C THR A 111 -9.39 1.31 14.21
N LYS A 112 -8.07 1.11 14.13
CA LYS A 112 -7.28 1.44 12.94
C LYS A 112 -6.72 0.17 12.32
N TYR A 113 -6.60 0.16 10.99
CA TYR A 113 -6.04 -0.97 10.27
C TYR A 113 -5.55 -0.56 8.88
N TYR A 114 -4.52 -1.25 8.42
CA TYR A 114 -4.15 -1.31 7.02
C TYR A 114 -5.09 -2.25 6.26
N GLU A 115 -5.37 -1.90 5.02
CA GLU A 115 -6.10 -2.72 4.07
C GLU A 115 -5.36 -2.73 2.75
N ILE A 116 -5.13 -3.93 2.24
CA ILE A 116 -4.58 -4.16 0.92
C ILE A 116 -5.65 -4.84 0.07
N MET A 117 -5.91 -4.27 -1.10
CA MET A 117 -6.73 -4.89 -2.13
C MET A 117 -5.85 -5.27 -3.30
N LEU A 118 -5.88 -6.54 -3.68
CA LEU A 118 -5.30 -7.04 -4.92
C LEU A 118 -6.43 -7.36 -5.89
N SER A 119 -6.27 -7.00 -7.15
CA SER A 119 -7.24 -7.29 -8.21
C SER A 119 -6.54 -7.69 -9.49
N SER A 120 -6.99 -8.76 -10.16
CA SER A 120 -6.51 -9.12 -11.51
C SER A 120 -7.19 -8.34 -12.64
N HIS A 121 -8.16 -7.49 -12.30
CA HIS A 121 -8.87 -6.62 -13.26
C HIS A 121 -8.11 -5.31 -13.52
N SER A 122 -8.43 -4.64 -14.62
CA SER A 122 -7.95 -3.29 -14.96
C SER A 122 -6.43 -3.13 -14.82
N ASN A 123 -5.67 -3.97 -15.53
CA ASN A 123 -4.20 -4.03 -15.55
C ASN A 123 -3.53 -4.62 -14.30
N GLY A 124 -4.25 -5.35 -13.44
CA GLY A 124 -3.62 -5.95 -12.26
C GLY A 124 -3.22 -4.88 -11.25
N ASN A 125 -4.02 -4.68 -10.21
CA ASN A 125 -3.77 -3.60 -9.26
C ASN A 125 -3.55 -4.10 -7.85
N PHE A 126 -2.71 -3.35 -7.15
CA PHE A 126 -2.54 -3.36 -5.71
C PHE A 126 -2.92 -1.98 -5.21
N SER A 127 -3.66 -1.92 -4.10
CA SER A 127 -3.80 -0.69 -3.31
C SER A 127 -3.59 -0.97 -1.85
N LEU A 128 -2.82 -0.13 -1.17
CA LEU A 128 -2.65 -0.11 0.28
C LEU A 128 -3.21 1.21 0.82
N LYS A 129 -4.12 1.08 1.78
CA LYS A 129 -4.76 2.18 2.50
C LYS A 129 -4.73 1.91 3.99
N ARG A 130 -4.93 2.96 4.78
CA ARG A 130 -5.24 2.85 6.21
C ARG A 130 -6.62 3.42 6.48
N PHE A 131 -7.38 2.71 7.30
CA PHE A 131 -8.73 3.10 7.69
C PHE A 131 -8.81 3.26 9.20
N ALA A 132 -9.70 4.15 9.63
CA ALA A 132 -10.14 4.30 11.01
C ALA A 132 -11.65 4.13 11.09
N SER A 133 -12.14 3.38 12.07
CA SER A 133 -13.55 3.36 12.47
C SER A 133 -13.68 3.94 13.88
N GLN A 134 -14.79 4.62 14.16
CA GLN A 134 -15.09 5.16 15.49
C GLN A 134 -16.11 4.28 16.21
N LYS A 135 -15.92 4.07 17.51
CA LYS A 135 -16.86 3.28 18.31
C LYS A 135 -18.22 3.98 18.36
N GLY A 136 -19.28 3.24 18.02
CA GLY A 136 -20.65 3.76 18.01
C GLY A 136 -21.04 4.51 16.72
N GLN A 137 -20.15 4.62 15.74
CA GLN A 137 -20.47 5.11 14.40
C GLN A 137 -20.33 3.99 13.38
N SER A 138 -21.26 3.95 12.42
CA SER A 138 -21.19 3.01 11.32
C SER A 138 -20.20 3.50 10.26
N GLY A 139 -19.42 2.57 9.70
CA GLY A 139 -18.51 2.84 8.60
C GLY A 139 -17.06 3.04 9.02
N ARG A 140 -16.28 3.53 8.06
CA ARG A 140 -14.84 3.76 8.17
C ARG A 140 -14.43 4.96 7.35
N THR A 141 -13.38 5.63 7.76
CA THR A 141 -12.79 6.76 7.05
C THR A 141 -11.35 6.42 6.70
N GLN A 142 -10.94 6.71 5.45
CA GLN A 142 -9.54 6.59 5.06
C GLN A 142 -8.72 7.64 5.81
N VAL A 143 -7.57 7.23 6.34
CA VAL A 143 -6.65 8.09 7.08
C VAL A 143 -5.25 7.92 6.53
N GLU A 144 -4.40 8.91 6.78
CA GLU A 144 -3.00 8.87 6.37
C GLU A 144 -2.22 7.75 7.05
N MET A 145 -1.28 7.18 6.30
CA MET A 145 -0.24 6.31 6.80
C MET A 145 0.97 7.18 7.12
N GLN A 146 1.26 7.33 8.41
CA GLN A 146 2.48 7.98 8.88
C GLN A 146 3.60 6.94 8.95
N ILE A 147 4.61 7.10 8.11
CA ILE A 147 5.73 6.16 8.00
C ILE A 147 7.04 6.91 7.86
N THR A 148 8.12 6.30 8.32
CA THR A 148 9.47 6.84 8.09
C THR A 148 9.87 6.63 6.63
N HIS A 149 10.80 7.43 6.14
CA HIS A 149 11.40 7.23 4.81
C HIS A 149 12.05 5.85 4.66
N GLU A 150 12.58 5.28 5.75
CA GLU A 150 13.14 3.94 5.77
C GLU A 150 12.06 2.87 5.55
N VAL A 151 10.95 2.94 6.28
CA VAL A 151 9.82 2.03 6.10
C VAL A 151 9.23 2.16 4.69
N LEU A 152 9.09 3.38 4.16
CA LEU A 152 8.59 3.58 2.80
C LEU A 152 9.51 2.97 1.75
N ARG A 153 10.83 3.14 1.88
CA ARG A 153 11.81 2.53 0.96
C ARG A 153 11.67 1.02 0.94
N LYS A 154 11.68 0.40 2.13
CA LYS A 154 11.54 -1.05 2.25
C LYS A 154 10.21 -1.54 1.66
N LEU A 155 9.13 -0.81 1.92
CA LEU A 155 7.81 -1.12 1.37
C LEU A 155 7.79 -1.06 -0.14
N VAL A 156 8.30 0.01 -0.76
CA VAL A 156 8.31 0.12 -2.23
C VAL A 156 9.17 -0.98 -2.88
N GLU A 157 10.30 -1.33 -2.29
CA GLU A 157 11.14 -2.43 -2.76
C GLU A 157 10.42 -3.78 -2.64
N ASP A 158 9.85 -4.09 -1.49
CA ASP A 158 9.11 -5.33 -1.26
C ASP A 158 7.86 -5.45 -2.15
N LEU A 159 7.18 -4.33 -2.44
CA LEU A 159 6.04 -4.31 -3.34
C LEU A 159 6.42 -4.67 -4.78
N VAL A 160 7.59 -4.21 -5.25
CA VAL A 160 8.09 -4.54 -6.59
C VAL A 160 8.65 -5.95 -6.64
N ASP A 161 9.41 -6.37 -5.62
CA ASP A 161 10.07 -7.68 -5.58
C ASP A 161 9.11 -8.86 -5.41
N THR A 162 7.90 -8.62 -4.87
CA THR A 162 6.89 -9.66 -4.67
C THR A 162 5.96 -9.86 -5.86
N VAL A 163 6.04 -9.00 -6.88
CA VAL A 163 5.22 -9.12 -8.10
C VAL A 163 5.51 -10.46 -8.81
N PRO A 164 4.47 -11.25 -9.17
CA PRO A 164 4.62 -12.54 -9.86
C PRO A 164 5.11 -12.46 -11.33
#